data_AF-A0A959KQ14-F1
#
_entry.id   AF-A0A959KQ14-F1
#
_cell.length_a   1.000
_cell.length_b   1.000
_cell.length_c   1.000
_cell.angle_alpha   90.00
_cell.angle_beta   90.00
_cell.angle_gamma   90.00
#
_symmetry.space_group_name_H-M   'P 1'
#
loop_
_entity.id
_entity.type
_entity.pdbx_description
1 polymer ?
#
loop_
_entity_poly.entity_id
_entity_poly.type
_entity_poly.pdbx_seq_one_letter_code
_entity_poly.pdbx_strand_id
1 'polypeptide(L)'
;MNPNAIKAVIVDDEVGSRNNLRLLLEEYCPEVEVCGMGHDVLSGLELVKKHRPRILFLDIEMPQHSGFKLVEMLDPQERPGIVFVTAYEQYAIRAFKVSAVDYLLKPIVPGELQTAVEKIMRQDQAQREAVMAALQENLKTTALAKIAIPHQEGFSFLDPQDIVVLEASRSYTQVHVLDGRRLLVARSLREFDDLLTDDEGRTPFFRPHRSYIIHLGHVREWVRKDGGFLLMANDLKVTIARNRQDEFLRRYRSFE
;
A
#
# COMPACT_ATOMS: atom_id res chain seq x y z
N MET A 1 -25.89 -20.12 -10.44
CA MET A 1 -25.21 -19.13 -9.58
C MET A 1 -23.82 -19.65 -9.28
N ASN A 2 -22.80 -18.83 -9.55
CA ASN A 2 -21.41 -19.23 -9.36
C ASN A 2 -21.06 -19.06 -7.86
N PRO A 3 -20.82 -20.14 -7.09
CA PRO A 3 -20.63 -20.06 -5.63
C PRO A 3 -19.37 -19.28 -5.20
N ASN A 4 -18.56 -18.83 -6.16
CA ASN A 4 -17.35 -18.03 -5.96
C ASN A 4 -17.45 -16.59 -6.51
N ALA A 5 -18.65 -16.14 -6.88
CA ALA A 5 -18.83 -14.81 -7.47
C ALA A 5 -18.56 -13.68 -6.47
N ILE A 6 -17.85 -12.66 -6.94
CA ILE A 6 -17.49 -11.47 -6.17
C ILE A 6 -18.65 -10.48 -6.26
N LYS A 7 -19.23 -10.15 -5.10
CA LYS A 7 -20.34 -9.19 -5.04
C LYS A 7 -19.88 -7.76 -5.30
N ALA A 8 -20.55 -7.09 -6.23
CA ALA A 8 -20.35 -5.69 -6.56
C ALA A 8 -21.63 -4.87 -6.36
N VAL A 9 -21.47 -3.62 -5.95
CA VAL A 9 -22.52 -2.59 -5.99
C VAL A 9 -22.11 -1.52 -6.98
N ILE A 10 -23.08 -1.02 -7.75
CA ILE A 10 -22.91 0.12 -8.66
C ILE A 10 -23.70 1.31 -8.11
N VAL A 11 -23.09 2.49 -8.05
CA VAL A 11 -23.73 3.73 -7.61
C VAL A 11 -23.44 4.83 -8.62
N ASP A 12 -24.48 5.35 -9.23
CA ASP A 12 -24.44 6.35 -10.30
C ASP A 12 -25.87 6.90 -10.42
N ASP A 13 -26.09 8.18 -10.61
CA ASP A 13 -27.45 8.73 -10.68
C ASP A 13 -28.18 8.39 -11.99
N GLU A 14 -27.42 8.15 -13.06
CA GLU A 14 -27.96 7.83 -14.37
C GLU A 14 -28.29 6.33 -14.52
N VAL A 15 -29.56 6.02 -14.77
CA VAL A 15 -30.03 4.64 -14.99
C VAL A 15 -29.29 3.98 -16.16
N GLY A 16 -29.02 4.74 -17.23
CA GLY A 16 -28.31 4.27 -18.41
C GLY A 16 -26.88 3.84 -18.09
N SER A 17 -26.15 4.67 -17.33
CA SER A 17 -24.77 4.39 -16.90
C SER A 17 -24.70 3.13 -16.03
N ARG A 18 -25.63 2.96 -15.07
CA ARG A 18 -25.72 1.72 -14.25
C ARG A 18 -25.95 0.48 -15.08
N ASN A 19 -26.91 0.53 -16.01
CA ASN A 19 -27.24 -0.62 -16.86
C ASN A 19 -26.11 -0.97 -17.82
N ASN A 20 -25.45 0.04 -18.40
CA ASN A 20 -24.31 -0.15 -19.27
C ASN A 20 -23.15 -0.83 -18.53
N LEU A 21 -22.79 -0.34 -17.34
CA LEU A 21 -21.73 -0.96 -16.54
C LEU A 21 -22.11 -2.39 -16.11
N ARG A 22 -23.36 -2.65 -15.72
CA ARG A 22 -23.82 -4.00 -15.41
C ARG A 22 -23.63 -4.94 -16.61
N LEU A 23 -24.01 -4.52 -17.81
CA LEU A 23 -23.85 -5.32 -19.04
C LEU A 23 -22.37 -5.59 -19.34
N LEU A 24 -21.51 -4.57 -19.22
CA LEU A 24 -20.07 -4.74 -19.40
C LEU A 24 -19.47 -5.71 -18.37
N LEU A 25 -19.92 -5.66 -17.11
CA LEU A 25 -19.48 -6.61 -16.09
C LEU A 25 -19.94 -8.04 -16.43
N GLU A 26 -21.19 -8.21 -16.86
CA GLU A 26 -21.73 -9.53 -17.23
C GLU A 26 -21.00 -10.15 -18.44
N GLU A 27 -20.61 -9.32 -19.40
CA GLU A 27 -19.94 -9.78 -20.64
C GLU A 27 -18.43 -10.02 -20.44
N TYR A 28 -17.74 -9.12 -19.74
CA TYR A 28 -16.27 -9.11 -19.67
C TYR A 28 -15.69 -9.57 -18.33
N CYS A 29 -16.50 -9.60 -17.26
CA CYS A 29 -16.07 -9.94 -15.89
C CYS A 29 -17.05 -10.95 -15.24
N PRO A 30 -17.20 -12.18 -15.77
CA PRO A 30 -18.19 -13.17 -15.33
C PRO A 30 -18.05 -13.62 -13.86
N GLU A 31 -16.92 -13.33 -13.23
CA GLU A 31 -16.65 -13.52 -11.80
C GLU A 31 -17.30 -12.47 -10.90
N VAL A 32 -17.79 -11.35 -11.45
CA VAL A 32 -18.43 -10.27 -10.70
C VAL A 32 -19.96 -10.40 -10.76
N GLU A 33 -20.60 -10.45 -9.60
CA GLU A 33 -22.06 -10.44 -9.46
C GLU A 33 -22.52 -9.08 -8.94
N VAL A 34 -23.29 -8.34 -9.75
CA VAL A 34 -23.91 -7.08 -9.33
C VAL A 34 -25.09 -7.37 -8.40
N CYS A 35 -24.89 -7.18 -7.10
CA CYS A 35 -25.88 -7.48 -6.07
C CYS A 35 -26.78 -6.29 -5.69
N GLY A 36 -26.47 -5.09 -6.20
CA GLY A 36 -27.25 -3.89 -5.96
C GLY A 36 -26.83 -2.72 -6.85
N MET A 37 -27.79 -1.84 -7.18
CA MET A 37 -27.58 -0.62 -7.94
C MET A 37 -28.26 0.56 -7.24
N GLY A 38 -27.48 1.55 -6.81
CA GLY A 38 -27.94 2.78 -6.12
C GLY A 38 -27.90 3.98 -7.06
N HIS A 39 -28.72 4.98 -6.81
CA HIS A 39 -28.85 6.19 -7.64
C HIS A 39 -28.31 7.46 -6.96
N ASP A 40 -27.86 7.34 -5.72
CA ASP A 40 -27.31 8.44 -4.94
C ASP A 40 -26.42 7.90 -3.80
N VAL A 41 -25.83 8.82 -3.04
CA VAL A 41 -24.95 8.48 -1.90
C VAL A 41 -25.68 7.66 -0.83
N LEU A 42 -26.96 7.96 -0.54
CA LEU A 42 -27.70 7.31 0.54
C LEU A 42 -28.08 5.87 0.18
N SER A 43 -28.66 5.66 -0.99
CA SER A 43 -28.98 4.33 -1.52
C SER A 43 -27.71 3.49 -1.69
N GLY A 44 -26.60 4.09 -2.14
CA GLY A 44 -25.31 3.43 -2.19
C GLY A 44 -24.82 2.95 -0.82
N LEU A 45 -24.90 3.80 0.20
CA LEU A 45 -24.53 3.45 1.58
C LEU A 45 -25.37 2.29 2.13
N GLU A 46 -26.69 2.33 1.92
CA GLU A 46 -27.60 1.25 2.32
C GLU A 46 -27.26 -0.08 1.65
N LEU A 47 -26.99 -0.06 0.34
CA LEU A 47 -26.62 -1.25 -0.42
C LEU A 47 -25.29 -1.85 0.04
N VAL A 48 -24.28 -1.01 0.30
CA VAL A 48 -22.98 -1.48 0.80
C VAL A 48 -23.14 -2.13 2.18
N LYS A 49 -23.91 -1.51 3.08
CA LYS A 49 -24.19 -2.09 4.41
C LYS A 49 -24.96 -3.41 4.33
N LYS A 50 -25.97 -3.47 3.47
CA LYS A 50 -26.85 -4.64 3.31
C LYS A 50 -26.14 -5.83 2.68
N HIS A 51 -25.42 -5.58 1.59
CA HIS A 51 -24.87 -6.65 0.76
C HIS A 51 -23.42 -6.99 1.07
N ARG A 52 -22.72 -6.14 1.85
CA ARG A 52 -21.28 -6.27 2.14
C ARG A 52 -20.50 -6.62 0.87
N PRO A 53 -20.64 -5.83 -0.21
CA PRO A 53 -19.97 -6.11 -1.46
C PRO A 53 -18.46 -6.01 -1.25
N ARG A 54 -17.71 -6.65 -2.13
CA ARG A 54 -16.26 -6.51 -2.18
C ARG A 54 -15.84 -5.39 -3.14
N ILE A 55 -16.67 -5.09 -4.14
CA ILE A 55 -16.41 -4.04 -5.13
C ILE A 55 -17.51 -2.99 -5.04
N LEU A 56 -17.12 -1.72 -5.07
CA LEU A 56 -18.03 -0.60 -5.24
C LEU A 56 -17.60 0.21 -6.46
N PHE A 57 -18.42 0.16 -7.51
CA PHE A 57 -18.32 1.08 -8.64
C PHE A 57 -19.12 2.34 -8.33
N LEU A 58 -18.49 3.50 -8.43
CA LEU A 58 -19.04 4.73 -7.88
C LEU A 58 -18.81 5.91 -8.82
N ASP A 59 -19.87 6.60 -9.25
CA ASP A 59 -19.72 7.91 -9.87
C ASP A 59 -19.35 8.97 -8.82
N ILE A 60 -18.61 9.98 -9.26
CA ILE A 60 -18.15 11.10 -8.46
C ILE A 60 -19.15 12.24 -8.47
N GLU A 61 -19.74 12.53 -9.62
CA GLU A 61 -20.68 13.64 -9.78
C GLU A 61 -22.09 13.06 -9.79
N MET A 62 -22.75 13.15 -8.63
CA MET A 62 -24.16 12.80 -8.47
C MET A 62 -24.90 14.00 -7.87
N PRO A 63 -26.20 14.14 -8.11
CA PRO A 63 -27.01 15.20 -7.53
C PRO A 63 -26.86 15.24 -6.00
N GLN A 64 -26.84 16.46 -5.45
CA GLN A 64 -26.74 16.79 -4.02
C GLN A 64 -25.39 16.46 -3.35
N HIS A 65 -24.79 15.31 -3.63
CA HIS A 65 -23.57 14.85 -2.98
C HIS A 65 -22.63 14.15 -3.94
N SER A 66 -21.35 14.51 -3.86
CA SER A 66 -20.30 13.81 -4.60
C SER A 66 -20.11 12.38 -4.08
N GLY A 67 -19.77 11.44 -4.95
CA GLY A 67 -19.41 10.07 -4.58
C GLY A 67 -18.29 9.98 -3.53
N PHE A 68 -17.37 10.95 -3.49
CA PHE A 68 -16.38 11.03 -2.40
C PHE A 68 -17.03 11.08 -1.01
N LYS A 69 -18.24 11.64 -0.90
CA LYS A 69 -18.96 11.70 0.36
C LYS A 69 -19.40 10.33 0.85
N LEU A 70 -19.81 9.45 -0.07
CA LEU A 70 -20.11 8.06 0.25
C LEU A 70 -18.88 7.37 0.84
N VAL A 71 -17.70 7.56 0.23
CA VAL A 71 -16.43 6.98 0.72
C VAL A 71 -16.10 7.42 2.14
N GLU A 72 -16.30 8.71 2.45
CA GLU A 72 -16.11 9.26 3.80
C GLU A 72 -17.07 8.67 4.84
N MET A 73 -18.27 8.28 4.43
CA MET A 73 -19.30 7.71 5.32
C MET A 73 -19.10 6.21 5.59
N LEU A 74 -18.28 5.52 4.79
CA LEU A 74 -17.97 4.10 4.97
C LEU A 74 -16.90 3.90 6.03
N ASP A 75 -17.13 2.90 6.90
CA ASP A 75 -16.13 2.43 7.86
C ASP A 75 -14.87 1.97 7.10
N PRO A 76 -13.68 2.56 7.39
CA PRO A 76 -12.44 2.17 6.74
C PRO A 76 -12.11 0.67 6.84
N GLN A 77 -12.54 -0.03 7.91
CA GLN A 77 -12.26 -1.45 8.12
C GLN A 77 -13.17 -2.37 7.30
N GLU A 78 -14.34 -1.88 6.89
CA GLU A 78 -15.35 -2.66 6.16
C GLU A 78 -15.56 -2.14 4.74
N ARG A 79 -14.65 -1.29 4.26
CA ARG A 79 -14.76 -0.60 2.97
C ARG A 79 -14.47 -1.57 1.81
N PRO A 80 -15.36 -1.68 0.80
CA PRO A 80 -15.06 -2.43 -0.42
C PRO A 80 -13.91 -1.79 -1.21
N GLY A 81 -13.33 -2.54 -2.14
CA GLY A 81 -12.48 -1.98 -3.18
C GLY A 81 -13.27 -0.98 -4.03
N ILE A 82 -12.83 0.28 -4.05
CA ILE A 82 -13.54 1.36 -4.75
C ILE A 82 -12.95 1.53 -6.15
N VAL A 83 -13.82 1.50 -7.15
CA VAL A 83 -13.51 1.89 -8.52
C VAL A 83 -14.37 3.08 -8.87
N PHE A 84 -13.76 4.25 -9.05
CA PHE A 84 -14.53 5.39 -9.53
C PHE A 84 -14.84 5.25 -11.01
N VAL A 85 -16.06 5.58 -11.41
CA VAL A 85 -16.51 5.51 -12.80
C VAL A 85 -17.17 6.84 -13.14
N THR A 86 -16.49 7.70 -13.89
CA THR A 86 -16.95 9.09 -14.07
C THR A 86 -16.59 9.66 -15.44
N ALA A 87 -17.24 10.74 -15.87
CA ALA A 87 -16.91 11.45 -17.11
C ALA A 87 -15.81 12.52 -16.94
N TYR A 88 -15.26 12.68 -15.73
CA TYR A 88 -14.52 13.88 -15.32
C TYR A 88 -13.09 13.61 -14.87
N GLU A 89 -12.14 13.69 -15.80
CA GLU A 89 -10.71 13.39 -15.60
C GLU A 89 -10.05 14.12 -14.40
N GLN A 90 -10.50 15.34 -14.08
CA GLN A 90 -9.87 16.16 -13.04
C GLN A 90 -9.87 15.54 -11.64
N TYR A 91 -10.69 14.50 -11.42
CA TYR A 91 -10.82 13.85 -10.12
C TYR A 91 -9.86 12.67 -9.90
N ALA A 92 -9.09 12.26 -10.92
CA ALA A 92 -8.18 11.12 -10.82
C ALA A 92 -7.19 11.26 -9.64
N ILE A 93 -6.56 12.43 -9.47
CA ILE A 93 -5.62 12.69 -8.36
C ILE A 93 -6.33 12.56 -6.99
N ARG A 94 -7.59 12.96 -6.89
CA ARG A 94 -8.37 12.88 -5.65
C ARG A 94 -8.80 11.44 -5.35
N ALA A 95 -9.12 10.66 -6.38
CA ALA A 95 -9.40 9.23 -6.26
C ALA A 95 -8.23 8.45 -5.65
N PHE A 96 -6.99 8.75 -6.07
CA PHE A 96 -5.80 8.17 -5.45
C PHE A 96 -5.65 8.53 -3.97
N LYS A 97 -5.97 9.77 -3.57
CA LYS A 97 -5.86 10.19 -2.16
C LYS A 97 -6.81 9.46 -1.21
N VAL A 98 -7.91 8.92 -1.71
CA VAL A 98 -8.88 8.14 -0.92
C VAL A 98 -8.64 6.63 -1.02
N SER A 99 -7.48 6.22 -1.55
CA SER A 99 -7.09 4.82 -1.76
C SER A 99 -8.09 4.03 -2.61
N ALA A 100 -8.66 4.66 -3.64
CA ALA A 100 -9.41 3.93 -4.66
C ALA A 100 -8.48 2.91 -5.34
N VAL A 101 -9.02 1.75 -5.67
CA VAL A 101 -8.27 0.69 -6.36
C VAL A 101 -8.07 1.06 -7.83
N ASP A 102 -9.07 1.68 -8.44
CA ASP A 102 -8.95 2.18 -9.79
C ASP A 102 -9.89 3.36 -10.08
N TYR A 103 -9.68 3.95 -11.25
CA TYR A 103 -10.43 5.09 -11.75
C TYR A 103 -10.67 4.91 -13.26
N LEU A 104 -11.94 4.81 -13.65
CA LEU A 104 -12.37 4.55 -15.02
C LEU A 104 -13.12 5.75 -15.58
N LEU A 105 -12.79 6.12 -16.83
CA LEU A 105 -13.49 7.18 -17.53
C LEU A 105 -14.69 6.63 -18.32
N LYS A 106 -15.77 7.41 -18.36
CA LYS A 106 -16.88 7.18 -19.29
C LYS A 106 -16.50 7.78 -20.67
N PRO A 107 -16.68 7.06 -21.79
CA PRO A 107 -17.23 5.71 -21.91
C PRO A 107 -16.24 4.63 -21.45
N ILE A 108 -16.76 3.64 -20.74
CA ILE A 108 -15.94 2.60 -20.09
C ILE A 108 -15.36 1.67 -21.15
N VAL A 109 -14.03 1.55 -21.16
CA VAL A 109 -13.30 0.63 -22.04
C VAL A 109 -13.27 -0.76 -21.38
N PRO A 110 -13.72 -1.84 -22.04
CA PRO A 110 -13.79 -3.17 -21.45
C PRO A 110 -12.46 -3.68 -20.85
N GLY A 111 -11.33 -3.44 -21.54
CA GLY A 111 -10.01 -3.85 -21.04
C GLY A 111 -9.58 -3.11 -19.76
N GLU A 112 -9.98 -1.84 -19.59
CA GLU A 112 -9.72 -1.09 -18.37
C GLU A 112 -10.60 -1.59 -17.21
N LEU A 113 -11.86 -1.93 -17.50
CA LEU A 113 -12.77 -2.53 -16.52
C LEU A 113 -12.25 -3.87 -16.01
N GLN A 114 -11.80 -4.75 -16.91
CA GLN A 114 -11.17 -6.03 -16.55
C GLN A 114 -9.93 -5.82 -15.68
N THR A 115 -9.07 -4.87 -16.08
CA THR A 115 -7.86 -4.53 -15.30
C THR A 115 -8.21 -4.05 -13.89
N ALA A 116 -9.23 -3.21 -13.74
CA ALA A 116 -9.70 -2.72 -12.45
C ALA A 116 -10.23 -3.85 -11.56
N VAL A 117 -11.03 -4.76 -12.12
CA VAL A 117 -11.54 -5.95 -11.41
C VAL A 117 -10.40 -6.87 -11.00
N GLU A 118 -9.46 -7.16 -11.90
CA GLU A 118 -8.27 -7.96 -11.61
C GLU A 118 -7.43 -7.39 -10.46
N LYS A 119 -7.23 -6.06 -10.41
CA LYS A 119 -6.50 -5.42 -9.29
C LYS A 119 -7.18 -5.70 -7.95
N ILE A 120 -8.51 -5.63 -7.89
CA ILE A 120 -9.26 -5.94 -6.66
C ILE A 120 -9.14 -7.41 -6.30
N MET A 121 -9.20 -8.30 -7.31
CA MET A 121 -9.02 -9.74 -7.09
C MET A 121 -7.63 -10.04 -6.52
N ARG A 122 -6.60 -9.40 -7.08
CA ARG A 122 -5.20 -9.57 -6.67
C ARG A 122 -4.88 -8.92 -5.32
N GLN A 123 -5.63 -7.94 -4.83
CA GLN A 123 -5.43 -7.44 -3.46
C GLN A 123 -5.63 -8.55 -2.42
N ASP A 124 -6.63 -9.42 -2.59
CA ASP A 124 -6.78 -10.60 -1.75
C ASP A 124 -5.69 -11.63 -2.01
N GLN A 125 -5.23 -11.77 -3.26
CA GLN A 125 -4.21 -12.76 -3.58
C GLN A 125 -2.84 -12.35 -3.07
N ALA A 126 -2.45 -11.07 -3.14
CA ALA A 126 -1.23 -10.56 -2.53
C ALA A 126 -1.31 -10.61 -1.01
N GLN A 127 -2.49 -10.40 -0.41
CA GLN A 127 -2.66 -10.54 1.05
C GLN A 127 -2.75 -12.01 1.48
N ARG A 128 -3.36 -12.90 0.70
CA ARG A 128 -3.35 -14.35 0.92
C ARG A 128 -1.99 -14.96 0.62
N GLU A 129 -1.28 -14.51 -0.39
CA GLU A 129 0.10 -14.90 -0.68
C GLU A 129 1.04 -14.31 0.35
N ALA A 130 0.82 -13.10 0.87
CA ALA A 130 1.58 -12.57 2.01
C ALA A 130 1.28 -13.34 3.30
N VAL A 131 0.03 -13.75 3.54
CA VAL A 131 -0.36 -14.57 4.69
C VAL A 131 0.15 -16.01 4.53
N MET A 132 0.05 -16.61 3.34
CA MET A 132 0.56 -17.95 3.05
C MET A 132 2.08 -17.97 2.97
N ALA A 133 2.71 -16.91 2.46
CA ALA A 133 4.15 -16.70 2.56
C ALA A 133 4.53 -16.52 4.02
N ALA A 134 3.85 -15.68 4.81
CA ALA A 134 4.11 -15.55 6.24
C ALA A 134 3.90 -16.87 7.01
N LEU A 135 2.93 -17.70 6.63
CA LEU A 135 2.70 -19.04 7.20
C LEU A 135 3.77 -20.05 6.75
N GLN A 136 4.23 -20.00 5.49
CA GLN A 136 5.30 -20.84 4.96
C GLN A 136 6.69 -20.40 5.44
N GLU A 137 6.87 -19.11 5.73
CA GLU A 137 8.07 -18.44 6.22
C GLU A 137 8.22 -18.63 7.73
N ASN A 138 7.12 -18.65 8.50
CA ASN A 138 7.12 -19.10 9.89
C ASN A 138 7.50 -20.59 10.06
N LEU A 139 7.30 -21.41 9.02
CA LEU A 139 7.71 -22.82 9.00
C LEU A 139 9.14 -23.04 8.45
N LYS A 140 9.75 -22.02 7.83
CA LYS A 140 11.08 -22.06 7.23
C LYS A 140 11.89 -20.83 7.64
N THR A 141 12.31 -20.80 8.90
CA THR A 141 13.61 -20.27 9.36
C THR A 141 14.18 -19.02 8.64
N THR A 142 14.07 -17.85 9.29
CA THR A 142 15.01 -16.69 9.21
C THR A 142 15.51 -16.26 7.82
N ALA A 143 14.66 -15.62 7.02
CA ALA A 143 15.09 -14.65 6.01
C ALA A 143 14.00 -13.57 5.92
N LEU A 144 14.36 -12.29 6.00
CA LEU A 144 13.39 -11.20 6.03
C LEU A 144 12.70 -11.10 4.65
N ALA A 145 11.38 -11.21 4.63
CA ALA A 145 10.55 -10.96 3.45
C ALA A 145 10.88 -9.64 2.75
N LYS A 146 10.81 -9.62 1.41
CA LYS A 146 11.01 -8.43 0.58
C LYS A 146 10.09 -7.28 1.01
N ILE A 147 10.67 -6.09 1.19
CA ILE A 147 9.95 -4.89 1.63
C ILE A 147 9.27 -4.26 0.42
N ALA A 148 7.93 -4.23 0.43
CA ALA A 148 7.13 -3.53 -0.57
C ALA A 148 7.12 -2.02 -0.28
N ILE A 149 7.60 -1.24 -1.25
CA ILE A 149 7.73 0.22 -1.17
C ILE A 149 6.79 0.87 -2.18
N PRO A 150 5.68 1.48 -1.74
CA PRO A 150 4.82 2.25 -2.64
C PRO A 150 5.52 3.55 -3.07
N HIS A 151 5.49 3.84 -4.37
CA HIS A 151 5.97 5.08 -5.00
C HIS A 151 5.00 5.53 -6.10
N GLN A 152 5.26 6.67 -6.76
CA GLN A 152 4.31 7.33 -7.67
C GLN A 152 3.85 6.46 -8.85
N GLU A 153 4.66 5.49 -9.28
CA GLU A 153 4.39 4.62 -10.44
C GLU A 153 3.98 3.18 -10.06
N GLY A 154 3.92 2.84 -8.75
CA GLY A 154 3.53 1.51 -8.29
C GLY A 154 4.26 1.04 -7.02
N PHE A 155 4.58 -0.26 -6.94
CA PHE A 155 5.30 -0.86 -5.82
C PHE A 155 6.71 -1.27 -6.26
N SER A 156 7.72 -0.86 -5.48
CA SER A 156 9.09 -1.38 -5.59
C SER A 156 9.28 -2.44 -4.51
N PHE A 157 9.57 -3.68 -4.89
CA PHE A 157 9.96 -4.72 -3.92
C PHE A 157 11.47 -4.65 -3.74
N LEU A 158 11.92 -4.25 -2.55
CA LEU A 158 13.33 -4.26 -2.20
C LEU A 158 13.65 -5.46 -1.32
N ASP A 159 14.77 -6.10 -1.60
CA ASP A 159 15.35 -7.04 -0.65
C ASP A 159 15.88 -6.24 0.56
N PRO A 160 15.53 -6.60 1.80
CA PRO A 160 16.13 -6.03 3.01
C PRO A 160 17.65 -5.97 2.95
N GLN A 161 18.31 -6.94 2.31
CA GLN A 161 19.76 -6.98 2.17
C GLN A 161 20.30 -5.90 1.23
N ASP A 162 19.49 -5.35 0.33
CA ASP A 162 19.92 -4.30 -0.60
C ASP A 162 19.83 -2.89 0.03
N ILE A 163 19.16 -2.75 1.17
CA ILE A 163 18.94 -1.47 1.82
C ILE A 163 20.15 -1.10 2.69
N VAL A 164 20.77 0.03 2.41
CA VAL A 164 21.95 0.52 3.16
C VAL A 164 21.52 1.44 4.29
N VAL A 165 20.72 2.46 3.98
CA VAL A 165 20.24 3.48 4.94
C VAL A 165 18.81 3.89 4.58
N LEU A 166 17.97 4.08 5.60
CA LEU A 166 16.74 4.85 5.51
C LEU A 166 16.92 6.18 6.27
N GLU A 167 16.68 7.29 5.58
CA GLU A 167 16.87 8.63 6.10
C GLU A 167 15.51 9.37 6.16
N ALA A 168 15.22 10.00 7.30
CA ALA A 168 14.02 10.81 7.46
C ALA A 168 14.10 12.09 6.62
N SER A 169 13.13 12.30 5.74
CA SER A 169 12.96 13.51 4.93
C SER A 169 11.56 14.09 5.15
N ARG A 170 11.39 14.87 6.23
CA ARG A 170 10.11 15.44 6.68
C ARG A 170 9.05 14.35 6.91
N SER A 171 8.01 14.28 6.07
CA SER A 171 6.94 13.27 6.10
C SER A 171 7.23 12.05 5.21
N TYR A 172 8.38 12.04 4.53
CA TYR A 172 8.83 10.98 3.64
C TYR A 172 10.09 10.31 4.20
N THR A 173 10.40 9.15 3.66
CA THR A 173 11.66 8.44 3.95
C THR A 173 12.44 8.27 2.66
N GLN A 174 13.70 8.68 2.66
CA GLN A 174 14.64 8.43 1.58
C GLN A 174 15.33 7.08 1.84
N VAL A 175 15.11 6.12 0.96
CA VAL A 175 15.75 4.80 1.01
C VAL A 175 16.96 4.80 0.09
N HIS A 176 18.13 4.50 0.65
CA HIS A 176 19.40 4.39 -0.05
C HIS A 176 19.72 2.91 -0.27
N VAL A 177 19.82 2.51 -1.54
CA VAL A 177 20.01 1.12 -1.97
C VAL A 177 21.46 0.89 -2.37
N LEU A 178 21.96 -0.35 -2.24
CA LEU A 178 23.35 -0.72 -2.50
C LEU A 178 23.79 -0.44 -3.95
N ASP A 179 22.87 -0.54 -4.91
CA ASP A 179 23.11 -0.21 -6.33
C ASP A 179 23.17 1.30 -6.63
N GLY A 180 23.12 2.14 -5.60
CA GLY A 180 23.19 3.59 -5.69
C GLY A 180 21.86 4.29 -5.92
N ARG A 181 20.75 3.55 -6.11
CA ARG A 181 19.42 4.16 -6.23
C ARG A 181 19.00 4.83 -4.93
N ARG A 182 18.23 5.91 -5.09
CA ARG A 182 17.61 6.68 -4.01
C ARG A 182 16.12 6.74 -4.24
N LEU A 183 15.34 6.07 -3.40
CA LEU A 183 13.89 6.01 -3.52
C LEU A 183 13.24 6.89 -2.46
N LEU A 184 12.35 7.79 -2.86
CA LEU A 184 11.56 8.59 -1.93
C LEU A 184 10.22 7.90 -1.67
N VAL A 185 9.94 7.60 -0.41
CA VAL A 185 8.78 6.81 -0.01
C VAL A 185 7.83 7.66 0.82
N ALA A 186 6.53 7.61 0.48
CA ALA A 186 5.44 8.27 1.21
C ALA A 186 5.06 7.53 2.51
N ARG A 187 6.07 7.18 3.29
CA ARG A 187 5.96 6.50 4.59
C ARG A 187 6.96 7.13 5.55
N SER A 188 6.57 7.31 6.81
CA SER A 188 7.45 7.92 7.80
C SER A 188 8.55 6.96 8.26
N LEU A 189 9.69 7.51 8.73
CA LEU A 189 10.78 6.68 9.25
C LEU A 189 10.35 5.88 10.50
N ARG A 190 9.36 6.37 11.26
CA ARG A 190 8.79 5.64 12.40
C ARG A 190 8.08 4.37 11.95
N GLU A 191 7.26 4.43 10.91
CA GLU A 191 6.61 3.23 10.38
C GLU A 191 7.63 2.19 9.88
N PHE A 192 8.76 2.64 9.31
CA PHE A 192 9.86 1.72 8.98
C PHE A 192 10.55 1.16 10.22
N ASP A 193 10.70 1.95 11.28
CA ASP A 193 11.29 1.49 12.55
C ASP A 193 10.47 0.34 13.15
N ASP A 194 9.16 0.53 13.23
CA ASP A 194 8.21 -0.45 13.77
C ASP A 194 8.19 -1.76 12.96
N LEU A 195 8.52 -1.69 11.66
CA LEU A 195 8.53 -2.84 10.74
C LEU A 195 9.88 -3.55 10.65
N LEU A 196 10.97 -2.80 10.66
CA LEU A 196 12.30 -3.30 10.30
C LEU A 196 13.20 -3.50 11.50
N THR A 197 13.03 -2.73 12.55
CA THR A 197 13.84 -2.87 13.75
C THR A 197 13.10 -3.71 14.78
N ASP A 198 13.89 -4.38 15.61
CA ASP A 198 13.40 -4.97 16.84
C ASP A 198 14.38 -4.67 17.96
N ASP A 199 13.93 -4.73 19.20
CA ASP A 199 14.84 -4.60 20.34
C ASP A 199 15.54 -5.94 20.66
N GLU A 200 15.05 -7.05 20.09
CA GLU A 200 15.46 -8.43 20.42
C GLU A 200 16.65 -8.97 19.61
N GLY A 201 17.13 -8.28 18.57
CA GLY A 201 18.31 -8.71 17.81
C GLY A 201 18.03 -9.50 16.55
N ARG A 202 16.76 -9.71 16.18
CA ARG A 202 16.39 -10.67 15.11
C ARG A 202 16.41 -10.06 13.73
N THR A 203 16.53 -8.74 13.63
CA THR A 203 16.62 -8.03 12.35
C THR A 203 18.01 -7.40 12.13
N PRO A 204 18.49 -7.30 10.89
CA PRO A 204 19.75 -6.64 10.57
C PRO A 204 19.64 -5.12 10.64
N PHE A 205 18.46 -4.55 10.93
CA PHE A 205 18.28 -3.11 10.98
C PHE A 205 18.45 -2.56 12.37
N PHE A 206 19.07 -1.39 12.46
CA PHE A 206 19.28 -0.68 13.70
C PHE A 206 18.97 0.80 13.52
N ARG A 207 18.33 1.42 14.52
CA ARG A 207 18.08 2.86 14.56
C ARG A 207 19.11 3.57 15.43
N PRO A 208 20.21 4.11 14.84
CA PRO A 208 21.26 4.80 15.60
C PRO A 208 20.85 6.21 16.02
N HIS A 209 19.91 6.84 15.30
CA HIS A 209 19.45 8.19 15.54
C HIS A 209 18.01 8.38 15.07
N ARG A 210 17.31 9.39 15.58
CA ARG A 210 15.90 9.65 15.20
C ARG A 210 15.68 9.85 13.69
N SER A 211 16.72 10.25 12.96
CA SER A 211 16.68 10.53 11.53
C SER A 211 17.17 9.39 10.64
N TYR A 212 17.67 8.29 11.20
CA TYR A 212 18.29 7.22 10.41
C TYR A 212 17.96 5.83 10.93
N ILE A 213 17.69 4.91 10.01
CA ILE A 213 17.75 3.46 10.23
C ILE A 213 18.82 2.92 9.28
N ILE A 214 19.66 2.02 9.76
CA ILE A 214 20.76 1.43 8.99
C ILE A 214 20.63 -0.08 8.95
N HIS A 215 21.19 -0.69 7.91
CA HIS A 215 21.45 -2.12 7.90
C HIS A 215 22.86 -2.39 8.48
N LEU A 216 22.94 -3.23 9.51
CA LEU A 216 24.17 -3.52 10.25
C LEU A 216 25.26 -4.15 9.36
N GLY A 217 24.87 -5.02 8.43
CA GLY A 217 25.80 -5.63 7.47
C GLY A 217 26.45 -4.66 6.48
N HIS A 218 25.94 -3.43 6.36
CA HIS A 218 26.50 -2.40 5.48
C HIS A 218 27.30 -1.32 6.23
N VAL A 219 27.57 -1.53 7.52
CA VAL A 219 28.45 -0.63 8.28
C VAL A 219 29.90 -0.97 7.95
N ARG A 220 30.63 0.00 7.39
CA ARG A 220 32.04 -0.11 7.05
C ARG A 220 32.95 0.28 8.21
N GLU A 221 32.61 1.35 8.92
CA GLU A 221 33.45 1.87 10.00
C GLU A 221 32.60 2.60 11.05
N TRP A 222 32.92 2.42 12.33
CA TRP A 222 32.40 3.26 13.41
C TRP A 222 33.47 4.24 13.89
N VAL A 223 33.26 5.53 13.64
CA VAL A 223 34.16 6.61 14.06
C VAL A 223 33.63 7.24 15.34
N ARG A 224 34.42 7.20 16.42
CA ARG A 224 34.03 7.73 17.76
C ARG A 224 34.40 9.20 17.99
N LYS A 225 35.05 9.86 17.02
CA LYS A 225 35.36 11.30 17.07
C LYS A 225 34.09 12.14 16.82
N ASP A 226 34.09 13.39 17.30
CA ASP A 226 33.06 14.42 17.03
C ASP A 226 31.60 13.98 17.27
N GLY A 227 31.34 13.28 18.38
CA GLY A 227 29.99 12.86 18.75
C GLY A 227 29.55 11.50 18.20
N GLY A 228 30.37 10.88 17.34
CA GLY A 228 30.18 9.52 16.86
C GLY A 228 29.35 9.42 15.59
N PHE A 229 29.89 8.77 14.55
CA PHE A 229 29.16 8.45 13.33
C PHE A 229 29.56 7.08 12.75
N LEU A 230 28.65 6.50 11.99
CA LEU A 230 28.81 5.26 11.26
C LEU A 230 29.02 5.59 9.78
N LEU A 231 30.04 5.00 9.18
CA LEU A 231 30.34 5.11 7.76
C LEU A 231 29.74 3.88 7.07
N MET A 232 28.82 4.12 6.15
CA MET A 232 28.08 3.06 5.47
C MET A 232 28.78 2.63 4.16
N ALA A 233 28.39 1.49 3.60
CA ALA A 233 28.95 0.94 2.36
C ALA A 233 28.83 1.90 1.17
N ASN A 234 27.85 2.79 1.17
CA ASN A 234 27.64 3.83 0.15
C ASN A 234 28.25 5.20 0.53
N ASP A 235 29.24 5.21 1.42
CA ASP A 235 29.95 6.40 1.93
C ASP A 235 29.11 7.41 2.73
N LEU A 236 27.83 7.12 3.00
CA LEU A 236 27.00 7.96 3.87
C LEU A 236 27.54 7.94 5.31
N LYS A 237 27.56 9.13 5.92
CA LYS A 237 27.88 9.32 7.34
C LYS A 237 26.58 9.41 8.13
N VAL A 238 26.30 8.38 8.91
CA VAL A 238 25.10 8.31 9.76
C VAL A 238 25.48 8.64 11.20
N THR A 239 24.85 9.67 11.77
CA THR A 239 25.08 10.03 13.18
C THR A 239 24.50 8.96 14.11
N ILE A 240 25.19 8.71 15.23
CA ILE A 240 24.70 7.81 16.29
C ILE A 240 24.48 8.59 17.59
N ALA A 241 23.30 8.45 18.17
CA ALA A 241 22.97 9.06 19.45
C ALA A 241 23.80 8.43 20.57
N ARG A 242 24.27 9.24 21.53
CA ARG A 242 25.15 8.78 22.62
C ARG A 242 24.56 7.59 23.39
N ASN A 243 23.26 7.63 23.69
CA ASN A 243 22.54 6.58 24.40
C ASN A 243 22.31 5.29 23.59
N ARG A 244 22.58 5.30 22.27
CA ARG A 244 22.44 4.15 21.37
C ARG A 244 23.78 3.49 21.04
N GLN A 245 24.92 4.07 21.43
CA GLN A 245 26.25 3.55 21.11
C GLN A 245 26.53 2.17 21.72
N ASP A 246 26.18 1.96 22.99
CA ASP A 246 26.39 0.67 23.65
C ASP A 246 25.50 -0.43 23.07
N GLU A 247 24.28 -0.07 22.68
CA GLU A 247 23.33 -0.98 22.04
C GLU A 247 23.78 -1.35 20.64
N PHE A 248 24.25 -0.39 19.85
CA PHE A 248 24.85 -0.62 18.54
C PHE A 248 25.98 -1.65 18.64
N LEU A 249 26.90 -1.47 19.59
CA LEU A 249 28.03 -2.39 19.74
C LEU A 249 27.59 -3.81 20.09
N ARG A 250 26.55 -3.96 20.94
CA ARG A 250 25.97 -5.28 21.23
C ARG A 250 25.34 -5.89 19.98
N ARG A 251 24.51 -5.13 19.28
CA ARG A 251 23.79 -5.55 18.06
C ARG A 251 24.73 -5.94 16.92
N TYR A 252 25.81 -5.18 16.72
CA TYR A 252 26.77 -5.44 15.66
C TYR A 252 27.55 -6.74 15.92
N ARG A 253 27.95 -7.00 17.17
CA ARG A 253 28.64 -8.26 17.55
C ARG A 253 27.76 -9.50 17.48
N SER A 254 26.45 -9.36 17.68
CA SER A 254 25.51 -10.47 17.53
C SER A 254 25.12 -10.73 16.07
N PHE A 255 25.47 -9.81 15.17
CA PHE A 255 25.15 -9.89 13.75
C PHE A 255 26.31 -10.50 12.93
N GLU A 256 27.57 -10.30 13.34
CA GLU A 256 28.73 -11.11 12.86
C GLU A 256 28.60 -12.58 13.25
#